data_AF-A0A1I1AHP8-F1
#
_entry.id   AF-A0A1I1AHP8-F1
#
_cell.length_a   1.000
_cell.length_b   1.000
_cell.length_c   1.000
_cell.angle_alpha   90.00
_cell.angle_beta   90.00
_cell.angle_gamma   90.00
#
_symmetry.space_group_name_H-M   'P 1'
#
loop_
_entity.id
_entity.type
_entity.pdbx_description
1 polymer ?
#
loop_
_entity_poly.entity_id
_entity_poly.type
_entity_poly.pdbx_seq_one_letter_code
_entity_poly.pdbx_strand_id
1 'polypeptide(L)'
;MPVDDSTNDAPHDEVVAESALQLWSAAQTDFDPFELPSAEWPEDTVPVRDADIAVDTHLELDDVRAALGRLDGLKVVVGREAGTVSVLRVIPEDVPL
;
A
#
# COMPACT_ATOMS: atom_id res chain seq x y z
N MET A 1 -5.06 36.08 10.47
CA MET A 1 -5.38 34.65 10.69
C MET A 1 -4.42 33.87 9.80
N PRO A 2 -3.41 33.17 10.33
CA PRO A 2 -2.75 32.15 9.53
C PRO A 2 -3.71 30.96 9.46
N VAL A 3 -4.04 30.52 8.25
CA VAL A 3 -4.67 29.22 8.08
C VAL A 3 -3.57 28.18 8.25
N ASP A 4 -3.76 27.33 9.25
CA ASP A 4 -2.93 26.16 9.51
C ASP A 4 -3.07 25.21 8.31
N ASP A 5 -2.07 25.18 7.42
CA ASP A 5 -2.00 24.28 6.27
C ASP A 5 -1.46 22.91 6.69
N SER A 6 -2.01 22.36 7.77
CA SER A 6 -1.60 21.09 8.37
C SER A 6 -2.46 19.91 7.92
N THR A 7 -3.30 20.09 6.88
CA THR A 7 -4.33 19.10 6.46
C THR A 7 -4.07 18.49 5.08
N ASN A 8 -2.98 18.82 4.38
CA ASN A 8 -2.82 18.48 2.97
C ASN A 8 -1.99 17.21 2.66
N ASP A 9 -1.52 16.47 3.66
CA ASP A 9 -0.70 15.25 3.44
C ASP A 9 -1.54 13.95 3.49
N ALA A 10 -2.76 13.99 4.04
CA ALA A 10 -3.67 12.85 4.14
C ALA A 10 -4.47 12.47 2.86
N PRO A 11 -4.68 13.32 1.83
CA PRO A 11 -5.56 12.94 0.71
C PRO A 11 -4.96 11.85 -0.18
N HIS A 12 -3.64 11.67 -0.17
CA HIS A 12 -2.96 10.66 -0.99
C HIS A 12 -2.91 9.28 -0.31
N ASP A 13 -3.01 9.20 1.01
CA ASP A 13 -2.85 7.95 1.74
C ASP A 13 -3.94 6.93 1.38
N GLU A 14 -5.20 7.37 1.28
CA GLU A 14 -6.29 6.46 0.90
C GLU A 14 -6.13 5.97 -0.54
N VAL A 15 -5.82 6.89 -1.46
CA VAL A 15 -5.61 6.55 -2.88
C VAL A 15 -4.43 5.58 -3.07
N VAL A 16 -3.33 5.80 -2.33
CA VAL A 16 -2.16 4.91 -2.33
C VAL A 16 -2.51 3.56 -1.71
N ALA A 17 -3.29 3.52 -0.63
CA ALA A 17 -3.72 2.28 0.01
C ALA A 17 -4.64 1.45 -0.91
N GLU A 18 -5.63 2.09 -1.55
CA GLU A 18 -6.55 1.45 -2.49
C GLU A 18 -5.80 0.90 -3.72
N SER A 19 -4.92 1.72 -4.31
CA SER A 19 -4.09 1.30 -5.45
C SER A 19 -3.16 0.15 -5.08
N ALA A 20 -2.48 0.24 -3.93
CA ALA A 20 -1.63 -0.83 -3.43
C ALA A 20 -2.39 -2.14 -3.25
N LEU A 21 -3.61 -2.10 -2.68
CA LEU A 21 -4.48 -3.28 -2.56
C LEU A 21 -4.84 -3.85 -3.92
N GLN A 22 -5.31 -3.02 -4.86
CA GLN A 22 -5.74 -3.48 -6.18
C GLN A 22 -4.59 -4.11 -6.97
N LEU A 23 -3.44 -3.44 -7.02
CA LEU A 23 -2.25 -3.94 -7.70
C LEU A 23 -1.71 -5.21 -7.03
N TRP A 24 -1.70 -5.25 -5.70
CA TRP A 24 -1.22 -6.42 -4.96
C TRP A 24 -2.15 -7.61 -5.20
N SER A 25 -3.46 -7.42 -5.10
CA SER A 25 -4.44 -8.48 -5.39
C SER A 25 -4.33 -8.97 -6.82
N ALA A 26 -4.17 -8.06 -7.80
CA ALA A 26 -4.00 -8.43 -9.20
C ALA A 26 -2.68 -9.19 -9.47
N ALA A 27 -1.65 -8.98 -8.65
CA ALA A 27 -0.38 -9.69 -8.75
C ALA A 27 -0.43 -11.11 -8.16
N GLN A 28 -1.41 -11.42 -7.30
CA GLN A 28 -1.54 -12.76 -6.72
C GLN A 28 -2.26 -13.68 -7.71
N THR A 29 -1.55 -14.65 -8.28
CA THR A 29 -2.15 -15.64 -9.19
C THR A 29 -2.54 -16.93 -8.50
N ASP A 30 -1.97 -17.18 -7.32
CA ASP A 30 -2.15 -18.44 -6.58
C ASP A 30 -3.33 -18.41 -5.60
N PHE A 31 -3.87 -17.23 -5.32
CA PHE A 31 -5.02 -17.05 -4.43
C PHE A 31 -5.75 -15.73 -4.73
N ASP A 32 -7.04 -15.66 -4.42
CA ASP A 32 -7.82 -14.42 -4.51
C ASP A 32 -8.04 -13.84 -3.09
N PRO A 33 -7.46 -12.66 -2.78
CA PRO A 33 -7.63 -12.00 -1.48
C PRO A 33 -9.07 -11.63 -1.13
N PHE A 34 -9.96 -11.54 -2.12
CA PHE A 34 -11.38 -11.22 -1.93
C PHE A 34 -12.24 -12.47 -1.73
N GLU A 35 -11.75 -13.66 -2.10
CA GLU A 35 -12.44 -14.93 -1.89
C GLU A 35 -11.90 -15.73 -0.70
N LEU A 36 -10.64 -15.48 -0.29
CA LEU A 36 -9.98 -16.19 0.80
C LEU A 36 -9.76 -15.32 2.03
N PRO A 37 -10.03 -15.84 3.24
CA PRO A 37 -9.78 -15.10 4.46
C PRO A 37 -8.28 -14.87 4.65
N SER A 38 -7.94 -13.74 5.26
CA SER A 38 -6.55 -13.29 5.41
C SER A 38 -5.63 -14.21 6.21
N ALA A 39 -6.20 -15.08 7.05
CA ALA A 39 -5.48 -16.12 7.78
C ALA A 39 -4.99 -17.26 6.87
N GLU A 40 -5.54 -17.39 5.66
CA GLU A 40 -5.19 -18.41 4.67
C GLU A 40 -4.30 -17.86 3.56
N TRP A 41 -3.94 -16.58 3.60
CA TRP A 41 -3.03 -16.00 2.61
C TRP A 41 -1.61 -16.56 2.80
N PRO A 42 -0.93 -16.95 1.72
CA PRO A 42 0.43 -17.48 1.78
C PRO A 42 1.42 -16.42 2.31
N GLU A 43 2.51 -16.88 2.92
CA GLU A 43 3.61 -16.00 3.37
C GLU A 43 4.43 -15.46 2.18
N ASP A 44 4.54 -16.25 1.13
CA ASP A 44 5.19 -15.88 -0.13
C ASP A 44 4.18 -15.20 -1.05
N THR A 45 4.17 -13.87 -1.04
CA THR A 45 3.30 -13.02 -1.88
C THR A 45 4.13 -12.26 -2.90
N VAL A 46 3.51 -11.96 -4.04
CA VAL A 46 4.17 -11.14 -5.06
C VAL A 46 4.17 -9.67 -4.60
N PRO A 47 5.35 -9.05 -4.40
CA PRO A 47 5.41 -7.67 -3.94
C PRO A 47 5.12 -6.70 -5.10
N VAL A 48 4.50 -5.56 -4.76
CA VAL A 48 4.23 -4.46 -5.72
C VAL A 48 5.16 -3.30 -5.43
N ARG A 49 5.74 -2.69 -6.47
CA ARG A 49 6.73 -1.62 -6.29
C ARG A 49 6.04 -0.26 -6.17
N ASP A 50 6.69 0.65 -5.44
CA ASP A 50 6.34 2.06 -5.36
C ASP A 50 6.14 2.70 -6.75
N ALA A 51 6.96 2.33 -7.73
CA ALA A 51 6.84 2.80 -9.11
C ALA A 51 5.53 2.37 -9.79
N ASP A 52 5.04 1.16 -9.56
CA ASP A 52 3.79 0.67 -10.15
C ASP A 52 2.60 1.42 -9.56
N ILE A 53 2.63 1.66 -8.25
CA ILE A 53 1.62 2.46 -7.54
C ILE A 53 1.65 3.92 -8.00
N ALA A 54 2.83 4.50 -8.19
CA ALA A 54 2.97 5.87 -8.71
C ALA A 54 2.38 6.01 -10.12
N VAL A 55 2.59 5.01 -10.99
CA VAL A 55 1.98 4.99 -12.33
C VAL A 55 0.46 4.90 -12.25
N ASP A 56 -0.08 4.02 -11.40
CA ASP A 56 -1.53 3.83 -11.26
C ASP A 56 -2.23 5.07 -10.68
N THR A 57 -1.67 5.62 -9.60
CA THR A 57 -2.23 6.79 -8.89
C THR A 57 -1.94 8.13 -9.55
N HIS A 58 -1.02 8.17 -10.53
CA HIS A 58 -0.50 9.39 -11.14
C HIS A 58 0.14 10.37 -10.14
N LEU A 59 0.66 9.85 -9.04
CA LEU A 59 1.37 10.62 -8.01
C LEU A 59 2.88 10.59 -8.24
N GLU A 60 3.58 11.56 -7.66
CA GLU A 60 5.04 11.56 -7.64
C GLU A 60 5.55 10.42 -6.75
N LEU A 61 6.68 9.82 -7.15
CA LEU A 61 7.24 8.65 -6.46
C LEU A 61 7.56 8.93 -4.99
N ASP A 62 8.02 10.14 -4.67
CA ASP A 62 8.34 10.53 -3.30
C ASP A 62 7.08 10.70 -2.44
N ASP A 63 5.96 11.15 -3.02
CA ASP A 63 4.67 11.24 -2.33
C ASP A 63 4.12 9.84 -2.04
N VAL A 64 4.21 8.92 -3.00
CA VAL A 64 3.83 7.51 -2.81
C VAL A 64 4.68 6.87 -1.71
N ARG A 65 5.99 7.10 -1.71
CA ARG A 65 6.89 6.58 -0.66
C ARG A 65 6.58 7.15 0.72
N ALA A 66 6.26 8.44 0.80
CA ALA A 66 5.86 9.07 2.04
C ALA A 66 4.56 8.46 2.57
N ALA A 67 3.55 8.31 1.70
CA ALA A 67 2.28 7.67 2.01
C ALA A 67 2.46 6.20 2.46
N LEU A 68 3.20 5.40 1.69
CA LEU A 68 3.54 4.02 2.05
C LEU A 68 4.27 3.93 3.39
N GLY A 69 5.14 4.91 3.70
CA GLY A 69 5.80 5.00 5.00
C GLY A 69 4.85 5.29 6.16
N ARG A 70 3.77 6.04 5.93
CA ARG A 70 2.71 6.29 6.93
C ARG A 70 1.77 5.10 7.09
N LEU A 71 1.51 4.37 6.01
CA LEU A 71 0.59 3.23 5.97
C LEU A 71 1.22 1.91 6.44
N ASP A 72 2.56 1.86 6.54
CA ASP A 72 3.29 0.69 6.99
C ASP A 72 2.89 0.25 8.41
N GLY A 73 2.46 -0.99 8.55
CA GLY A 73 1.90 -1.55 9.79
C GLY A 73 0.45 -1.14 10.09
N LEU A 74 -0.18 -0.30 9.25
CA LEU A 74 -1.58 0.11 9.41
C LEU A 74 -2.48 -0.52 8.34
N LYS A 75 -2.14 -0.33 7.06
CA LYS A 75 -2.87 -0.86 5.90
C LYS A 75 -2.00 -1.76 5.02
N VAL A 76 -0.69 -1.60 5.06
CA VAL A 76 0.27 -2.38 4.25
C VAL A 76 1.50 -2.73 5.08
N VAL A 77 2.26 -3.72 4.61
CA VAL A 77 3.61 -4.02 5.10
C VAL A 77 4.58 -3.70 3.98
N VAL A 78 5.54 -2.81 4.24
CA VAL A 78 6.50 -2.37 3.20
C VAL A 78 7.89 -2.96 3.40
N GLY A 79 8.49 -3.40 2.31
CA GLY A 79 9.89 -3.80 2.20
C GLY A 79 10.71 -2.66 1.61
N ARG A 80 11.94 -2.50 2.08
CA ARG A 80 12.88 -1.51 1.54
C ARG A 80 14.17 -2.20 1.13
N GLU A 81 14.49 -2.18 -0.15
CA GLU A 81 15.70 -2.78 -0.69
C GLU A 81 16.31 -1.89 -1.76
N ALA A 82 17.62 -1.61 -1.65
CA ALA A 82 18.39 -0.84 -2.64
C ALA A 82 17.76 0.50 -3.10
N GLY A 83 16.96 1.15 -2.24
CA GLY A 83 16.28 2.41 -2.56
C GLY A 83 14.90 2.26 -3.22
N THR A 84 14.41 1.03 -3.39
CA THR A 84 13.04 0.72 -3.79
C THR A 84 12.20 0.41 -2.57
N VAL A 85 10.99 1.00 -2.52
CA VAL A 85 9.97 0.61 -1.55
C VAL A 85 8.98 -0.31 -2.27
N SER A 86 8.65 -1.44 -1.65
CA SER A 86 7.66 -2.38 -2.19
C SER A 86 6.64 -2.73 -1.13
N VAL A 87 5.38 -2.84 -1.52
CA VAL A 87 4.33 -3.43 -0.69
C VAL A 87 4.50 -4.94 -0.73
N LEU A 88 4.87 -5.54 0.40
CA LEU A 88 5.06 -6.98 0.53
C LEU A 88 3.71 -7.67 0.76
N ARG A 89 2.87 -7.06 1.60
CA ARG A 89 1.58 -7.60 2.01
C ARG A 89 0.61 -6.47 2.33
N VAL A 90 -0.69 -6.72 2.16
CA VAL A 90 -1.77 -5.83 2.60
C VAL A 90 -2.32 -6.30 3.95
N ILE A 91 -2.69 -5.36 4.82
CA ILE A 91 -3.35 -5.61 6.11
C ILE A 91 -4.85 -5.41 5.90
N PRO A 92 -5.67 -6.47 5.99
CA PRO A 92 -7.12 -6.34 5.85
C PRO A 92 -7.72 -5.57 7.03
N GLU A 93 -8.70 -4.71 6.76
CA GLU A 93 -9.36 -3.89 7.79
C GLU A 93 -10.05 -4.70 8.90
N ASP A 94 -10.41 -5.96 8.62
CA ASP A 94 -11.10 -6.86 9.56
C ASP A 94 -10.18 -7.66 10.50
N VAL A 95 -8.86 -7.45 10.45
CA VAL A 95 -7.91 -8.15 11.34
C VAL A 95 -7.49 -7.24 12.50
N PRO A 96 -7.80 -7.60 13.77
CA PRO A 96 -7.29 -6.85 14.91
C PRO A 96 -5.75 -6.98 14.96
N LEU A 97 -5.07 -5.82 14.96
CA LEU A 97 -3.61 -5.68 15.12
C LEU A 97 -3.13 -6.12 16.52
#